data_AF-A0A1L5KWM3-F1
#
_entry.id   AF-A0A1L5KWM3-F1
#
_cell.length_a   1.000
_cell.length_b   1.000
_cell.length_c   1.000
_cell.angle_alpha   90.00
_cell.angle_beta   90.00
_cell.angle_gamma   90.00
#
_symmetry.space_group_name_H-M   'P 1'
#
loop_
_entity.id
_entity.type
_entity.pdbx_description
1 polymer ?
#
loop_
_entity_poly.entity_id
_entity_poly.type
_entity_poly.pdbx_seq_one_letter_code
_entity_poly.pdbx_strand_id
1 'polypeptide(L)'
;DIKELRDLMEYDELELDTLGDQKTALFVILSDTDSTFNFVAALMYSQLFNLLCDKADDFYGGRLPVHVRLILDEFANIGQIPNR
;
A
#
# COMPACT_ATOMS: atom_id res chain seq x y z
N ASP A 1 12.95 -12.86 -10.21
CA ASP A 1 13.06 -11.41 -9.96
C ASP A 1 12.02 -10.55 -10.68
N ILE A 2 11.95 -10.45 -12.02
CA ILE A 2 10.89 -9.63 -12.67
C ILE A 2 9.50 -10.29 -12.65
N LYS A 3 9.44 -11.62 -12.65
CA LYS A 3 8.18 -12.36 -12.82
C LYS A 3 7.27 -12.29 -11.58
N GLU A 4 7.82 -12.48 -10.39
CA GLU A 4 7.05 -12.38 -9.13
C GLU A 4 6.55 -10.96 -8.88
N LEU A 5 7.37 -9.95 -9.21
CA LEU A 5 6.95 -8.55 -9.19
C LEU A 5 5.79 -8.30 -10.16
N ARG A 6 5.91 -8.82 -11.38
CA ARG A 6 4.87 -8.66 -12.38
C ARG A 6 3.60 -9.38 -11.94
N ASP A 7 3.70 -10.60 -11.41
CA ASP A 7 2.56 -11.35 -10.89
C ASP A 7 1.87 -10.61 -9.72
N LEU A 8 2.64 -9.92 -8.85
CA LEU A 8 2.09 -9.06 -7.78
C LEU A 8 1.37 -7.80 -8.32
N MET A 9 1.86 -7.22 -9.42
CA MET A 9 1.25 -6.04 -10.06
C MET A 9 0.20 -6.38 -11.12
N GLU A 10 0.15 -7.62 -11.59
CA GLU A 10 -0.70 -8.09 -12.69
C GLU A 10 -2.13 -8.37 -12.21
N TYR A 11 -2.30 -8.67 -10.92
CA TYR A 11 -3.61 -8.88 -10.32
C TYR A 11 -3.88 -7.90 -9.18
N ASP A 12 -4.98 -7.15 -9.28
CA ASP A 12 -5.53 -6.30 -8.22
C ASP A 12 -6.22 -7.17 -7.13
N GLU A 13 -5.51 -8.19 -6.64
CA GLU A 13 -5.99 -9.13 -5.60
C GLU A 13 -5.57 -8.71 -4.18
N LEU A 14 -4.88 -7.59 -4.04
CA LEU A 14 -4.42 -7.12 -2.73
C LEU A 14 -5.55 -6.55 -1.86
N GLU A 15 -6.74 -6.34 -2.43
CA GLU A 15 -7.94 -5.84 -1.73
C GLU A 15 -7.62 -4.63 -0.83
N LEU A 16 -6.73 -3.74 -1.32
CA LEU A 16 -6.15 -2.64 -0.54
C LEU A 16 -7.22 -1.66 -0.04
N ASP A 17 -8.32 -1.55 -0.78
CA ASP A 17 -9.49 -0.74 -0.45
C ASP A 17 -10.30 -1.35 0.71
N THR A 18 -10.18 -2.64 0.99
CA THR A 18 -10.93 -3.32 2.05
C THR A 18 -10.35 -3.11 3.45
N LEU A 19 -9.12 -2.60 3.56
CA LEU A 19 -8.47 -2.32 4.86
C LEU A 19 -9.25 -1.33 5.73
N GLY A 20 -10.09 -0.49 5.11
CA GLY A 20 -10.96 0.47 5.80
C GLY A 20 -12.36 -0.06 6.15
N ASP A 21 -12.80 -1.14 5.52
CA ASP A 21 -14.18 -1.65 5.61
C ASP A 21 -14.33 -2.66 6.75
N GLN A 22 -13.31 -3.49 6.94
CA GLN A 22 -13.25 -4.53 7.96
C GLN A 22 -11.88 -4.58 8.63
N LYS A 23 -11.77 -5.34 9.72
CA LYS A 23 -10.50 -5.48 10.44
C LYS A 23 -9.53 -6.34 9.63
N THR A 24 -8.61 -5.68 8.94
CA THR A 24 -7.59 -6.32 8.10
C THR A 24 -6.19 -5.94 8.59
N ALA A 25 -5.24 -6.87 8.46
CA ALA A 25 -3.82 -6.62 8.70
C ALA A 25 -3.02 -7.02 7.45
N LEU A 26 -2.33 -6.05 6.85
CA LEU A 26 -1.45 -6.25 5.69
C LEU A 26 0.01 -6.23 6.16
N PHE A 27 0.76 -7.27 5.80
CA PHE A 27 2.19 -7.36 6.06
C PHE A 27 2.95 -7.31 4.74
N VAL A 28 3.87 -6.35 4.62
CA VAL A 28 4.74 -6.19 3.45
C VAL A 28 6.14 -6.58 3.89
N ILE A 29 6.62 -7.71 3.39
CA ILE A 29 7.96 -8.24 3.72
C ILE A 29 8.85 -7.98 2.52
N LEU A 30 9.84 -7.12 2.71
CA LEU A 30 10.85 -6.79 1.70
C LEU A 30 12.17 -7.47 2.06
N SER A 31 13.02 -7.70 1.07
CA SER A 31 14.35 -8.25 1.29
C SER A 31 15.33 -7.13 1.65
N ASP A 32 16.04 -7.25 2.77
CA ASP A 32 17.04 -6.28 3.22
C ASP A 32 18.23 -6.14 2.26
N THR A 33 18.47 -7.14 1.40
CA THR A 33 19.61 -7.18 0.48
C THR A 33 19.30 -6.66 -0.91
N ASP A 34 18.02 -6.50 -1.29
CA ASP A 34 17.63 -6.08 -2.64
C ASP A 34 16.75 -4.83 -2.63
N SER A 35 17.43 -3.68 -2.71
CA SER A 35 16.79 -2.36 -2.82
C SER A 35 16.05 -2.14 -4.15
N THR A 36 16.17 -3.04 -5.14
CA THR A 36 15.49 -2.92 -6.44
C THR A 36 13.97 -2.91 -6.29
N PHE A 37 13.44 -3.56 -5.25
CA PHE A 37 12.00 -3.66 -5.00
C PHE A 37 11.45 -2.56 -4.09
N ASN A 38 12.30 -1.67 -3.55
CA ASN A 38 11.83 -0.57 -2.68
C ASN A 38 10.85 0.35 -3.41
N PHE A 39 11.07 0.59 -4.70
CA PHE A 39 10.16 1.39 -5.54
C PHE A 39 8.75 0.77 -5.63
N VAL A 40 8.65 -0.56 -5.60
CA VAL A 40 7.39 -1.29 -5.67
C VAL A 40 6.58 -1.08 -4.39
N ALA A 41 7.25 -1.15 -3.24
CA ALA A 41 6.62 -0.83 -1.96
C ALA A 41 6.13 0.62 -1.93
N ALA A 42 6.93 1.58 -2.43
CA ALA A 42 6.50 2.98 -2.58
C ALA A 42 5.25 3.12 -3.47
N LEU A 43 5.22 2.45 -4.61
CA LEU A 43 4.08 2.49 -5.52
C LEU A 43 2.83 1.89 -4.87
N MET A 44 2.96 0.73 -4.22
CA MET A 44 1.87 0.10 -3.49
C MET A 44 1.36 1.00 -2.35
N TYR A 45 2.23 1.65 -1.58
CA TYR A 45 1.80 2.61 -0.55
C TYR A 45 1.04 3.79 -1.15
N SER A 46 1.51 4.35 -2.27
CA SER A 46 0.82 5.43 -2.97
C SER A 46 -0.60 5.03 -3.39
N GLN A 47 -0.74 3.84 -4.01
CA GLN A 47 -2.05 3.30 -4.38
C GLN A 47 -2.95 3.04 -3.17
N LEU A 48 -2.42 2.43 -2.11
CA LEU A 48 -3.14 2.18 -0.86
C LEU A 48 -3.70 3.48 -0.27
N PHE A 49 -2.89 4.54 -0.19
CA PHE A 49 -3.34 5.82 0.34
C PHE A 49 -4.44 6.44 -0.52
N ASN A 50 -4.29 6.45 -1.85
CA ASN A 50 -5.29 7.01 -2.75
C ASN A 50 -6.61 6.24 -2.64
N LEU A 51 -6.59 4.91 -2.72
CA LEU A 51 -7.79 4.08 -2.61
C LEU A 51 -8.51 4.28 -1.27
N LEU A 52 -7.77 4.34 -0.16
CA LEU A 52 -8.36 4.57 1.16
C LEU A 52 -8.95 5.98 1.31
N CYS A 53 -8.29 7.00 0.72
CA CYS A 53 -8.80 8.38 0.72
C CYS A 53 -10.06 8.50 -0.15
N ASP A 54 -10.00 8.05 -1.40
CA ASP A 54 -11.13 8.06 -2.33
C ASP A 54 -12.32 7.33 -1.71
N LYS A 55 -12.08 6.18 -1.08
CA LYS A 55 -13.13 5.41 -0.41
C LYS A 55 -13.70 6.12 0.82
N ALA A 56 -12.87 6.77 1.61
CA ALA A 56 -13.32 7.55 2.75
C ALA A 56 -14.24 8.69 2.29
N ASP A 57 -13.84 9.40 1.24
CA ASP A 57 -14.55 10.57 0.72
C ASP A 57 -15.84 10.19 -0.02
N ASP A 58 -15.79 9.21 -0.93
CA ASP A 58 -16.91 8.85 -1.80
C ASP A 58 -17.98 7.98 -1.12
N PHE A 59 -17.58 7.06 -0.23
CA PHE A 59 -18.50 6.06 0.35
C PHE A 59 -18.84 6.31 1.82
N TYR A 60 -17.97 6.98 2.58
CA TYR A 60 -18.11 7.12 4.03
C TYR A 60 -18.18 8.58 4.52
N GLY A 61 -18.22 9.56 3.62
CA GLY A 61 -18.38 10.97 3.97
C GLY A 61 -17.19 11.57 4.71
N GLY A 62 -15.98 11.11 4.40
CA GLY A 62 -14.71 11.64 4.88
C GLY A 62 -14.02 10.82 5.98
N ARG A 63 -14.54 9.64 6.36
CA ARG A 63 -13.87 8.77 7.34
C ARG A 63 -14.23 7.30 7.18
N LEU A 64 -13.21 6.44 7.05
CA LEU A 64 -13.38 4.99 7.01
C LEU A 64 -14.01 4.42 8.30
N PRO A 65 -14.87 3.39 8.21
CA PRO A 65 -15.45 2.70 9.36
C PRO A 65 -14.42 2.13 10.32
N VAL A 66 -13.34 1.56 9.79
CA VAL A 66 -12.20 1.04 10.55
C VAL A 66 -11.02 1.96 10.38
N HIS A 67 -10.44 2.41 11.50
CA HIS A 67 -9.26 3.27 11.47
C HIS A 67 -8.03 2.46 11.02
N VAL A 68 -7.52 2.76 9.83
CA VAL A 68 -6.29 2.17 9.30
C VAL A 68 -5.07 2.81 9.97
N ARG A 69 -4.13 1.99 10.45
CA ARG A 69 -2.84 2.44 11.00
C ARG A 69 -1.72 1.79 10.21
N LEU A 70 -0.81 2.61 9.69
CA LEU A 70 0.37 2.16 8.96
C LEU A 70 1.60 2.27 9.85
N ILE A 71 2.36 1.19 9.96
CA ILE A 71 3.64 1.13 10.65
C ILE A 71 4.68 0.84 9.57
N LEU A 72 5.40 1.87 9.15
CA LEU A 72 6.32 1.83 8.02
C LEU A 72 7.75 2.00 8.53
N ASP A 73 8.39 0.90 8.92
CA ASP A 73 9.78 0.90 9.43
C ASP A 73 10.78 1.25 8.32
N GLU A 74 10.49 0.80 7.10
CA GLU A 74 11.37 0.97 5.94
C GLU A 74 11.17 2.31 5.18
N PHE A 75 10.29 3.19 5.64
CA PHE A 75 9.97 4.44 4.93
C PHE A 75 11.19 5.35 4.72
N ALA A 76 12.17 5.30 5.62
CA ALA A 76 13.42 6.06 5.51
C ALA A 76 14.34 5.58 4.37
N ASN A 77 14.28 4.29 4.02
CA ASN A 77 15.12 3.66 3.00
C ASN A 77 14.47 3.57 1.61
N ILE A 78 13.14 3.75 1.53
CA ILE A 78 12.39 3.70 0.27
C ILE A 78 12.49 5.01 -0.54
N GLY A 79 12.96 6.10 0.08
CA GLY A 79 13.11 7.39 -0.59
C GLY A 79 11.79 8.13 -0.80
N GLN A 80 11.86 9.35 -1.33
CA GLN A 80 10.70 10.23 -1.53
C GLN A 80 9.60 9.53 -2.34
N ILE A 81 8.37 9.53 -1.82
CA ILE A 81 7.19 9.18 -2.61
C ILE A 81 7.19 10.08 -3.85
N PRO A 82 7.25 9.53 -5.08
CA PRO A 82 7.16 10.36 -6.27
C PRO A 82 5.78 11.04 -6.28
N ASN A 83 5.78 12.37 -6.44
CA ASN A 83 4.60 13.26 -6.45
C ASN A 83 3.90 13.49 -5.09
N ARG A 84 4.64 14.01 -4.10
CA ARG A 84 4.05 15.00 -3.18
C ARG A 84 4.74 16.34 -3.32
#